data_AF-A0A2E5XC78-F1
#
_entry.id   AF-A0A2E5XC78-F1
#
_cell.length_a   1.000
_cell.length_b   1.000
_cell.length_c   1.000
_cell.angle_alpha   90.00
_cell.angle_beta   90.00
_cell.angle_gamma   90.00
#
_symmetry.space_group_name_H-M   'P 1'
#
loop_
_entity.id
_entity.type
_entity.pdbx_description
1 polymer ?
#
loop_
_entity_poly.entity_id
_entity_poly.type
_entity_poly.pdbx_seq_one_letter_code
_entity_poly.pdbx_strand_id
1 'polypeptide(L)'
;MKKINQLKLMTITLLLFSNITFGQKLIDDQSTINNQIVQKLNTPTKMWVNGHWETTTDGKRMWKKGHWSFEEKSFQQKSEIFRRKMMKRQKA
;
A
#
# COMPACT_ATOMS: atom_id res chain seq x y z
N MET A 1 -57.18 -23.71 -0.87
CA MET A 1 -56.45 -22.46 -1.19
C MET A 1 -55.31 -22.10 -0.23
N LYS A 2 -55.41 -22.27 1.11
CA LYS A 2 -54.35 -21.85 2.07
C LYS A 2 -52.97 -22.51 1.87
N LYS A 3 -52.90 -23.77 1.41
CA LYS A 3 -51.63 -24.50 1.20
C LYS A 3 -50.76 -23.95 0.05
N ILE A 4 -51.39 -23.34 -0.97
CA ILE A 4 -50.67 -22.76 -2.12
C ILE A 4 -49.92 -21.48 -1.70
N ASN A 5 -50.50 -20.70 -0.79
CA ASN A 5 -49.87 -19.46 -0.31
C ASN A 5 -48.67 -19.75 0.61
N GLN A 6 -48.70 -20.85 1.37
CA GLN A 6 -47.58 -21.29 2.20
C GLN A 6 -46.38 -21.75 1.34
N LEU A 7 -46.65 -22.49 0.25
CA LEU A 7 -45.62 -22.93 -0.68
C LEU A 7 -44.94 -21.74 -1.39
N LYS A 8 -45.71 -20.72 -1.78
CA LYS A 8 -45.18 -19.49 -2.39
C LYS A 8 -44.33 -18.66 -1.42
N LEU A 9 -44.69 -18.62 -0.13
CA LEU A 9 -43.90 -17.90 0.87
C LEU A 9 -42.54 -18.57 1.06
N MET A 10 -42.52 -19.90 1.13
CA MET A 10 -41.29 -20.68 1.36
C MET A 10 -40.27 -20.50 0.23
N THR A 11 -40.72 -20.47 -1.02
CA THR A 11 -39.83 -20.25 -2.18
C THR A 11 -39.24 -18.84 -2.23
N ILE A 12 -40.00 -17.82 -1.81
CA ILE A 12 -39.50 -16.44 -1.75
C ILE A 12 -38.40 -16.30 -0.70
N THR A 13 -38.56 -16.90 0.49
CA THR A 13 -37.51 -16.90 1.51
C THR A 13 -36.25 -17.61 1.04
N LEU A 14 -36.35 -18.74 0.34
CA LEU A 14 -35.19 -19.51 -0.11
C LEU A 14 -34.32 -18.72 -1.12
N LEU A 15 -34.95 -17.93 -2.00
CA LEU A 15 -34.26 -17.11 -3.00
C LEU A 15 -33.54 -15.88 -2.41
N LEU A 16 -33.96 -15.42 -1.23
CA LEU A 16 -33.33 -14.26 -0.57
C LEU A 16 -32.04 -14.64 0.16
N PHE A 17 -31.90 -15.89 0.62
CA PHE A 17 -30.71 -16.34 1.34
C PHE A 17 -29.53 -16.75 0.44
N SER A 18 -29.73 -17.02 -0.85
CA SER A 18 -28.65 -17.48 -1.74
C SER A 18 -27.64 -16.41 -2.16
N ASN A 19 -27.91 -15.12 -1.91
CA ASN A 19 -27.09 -14.01 -2.41
C ASN A 19 -26.12 -13.40 -1.37
N ILE A 20 -26.13 -13.86 -0.12
CA ILE A 20 -25.36 -13.21 0.97
C ILE A 20 -23.89 -13.63 0.97
N THR A 21 -23.55 -14.80 0.40
CA THR A 21 -22.20 -15.40 0.48
C THR A 21 -21.16 -14.75 -0.45
N PHE A 22 -21.56 -13.98 -1.45
CA PHE A 22 -20.63 -13.37 -2.42
C PHE A 22 -19.92 -12.10 -1.92
N GLY A 23 -20.43 -11.43 -0.88
CA GLY A 23 -19.89 -10.15 -0.40
C GLY A 23 -18.60 -10.26 0.43
N GLN A 24 -18.37 -11.38 1.11
CA GLN A 24 -17.25 -11.52 2.06
C GLN A 24 -15.89 -11.75 1.35
N LYS A 25 -15.88 -12.44 0.21
CA LYS A 25 -14.63 -12.78 -0.50
C LYS A 25 -13.84 -11.56 -1.02
N LEU A 26 -14.54 -10.48 -1.40
CA LEU A 26 -13.91 -9.25 -1.89
C LEU A 26 -13.14 -8.47 -0.82
N ILE A 27 -13.55 -8.57 0.45
CA ILE A 27 -12.91 -7.85 1.56
C ILE A 27 -11.58 -8.54 1.94
N ASP A 28 -11.58 -9.88 1.96
CA ASP A 28 -10.39 -10.67 2.28
C ASP A 28 -9.29 -10.51 1.22
N ASP A 29 -9.66 -10.48 -0.07
CA ASP A 29 -8.72 -10.23 -1.17
C ASP A 29 -8.08 -8.84 -1.07
N GLN A 30 -8.85 -7.80 -0.72
CA GLN A 30 -8.33 -6.43 -0.60
C GLN A 30 -7.32 -6.30 0.56
N SER A 31 -7.59 -6.96 1.69
CA SER A 31 -6.68 -6.93 2.85
C SER A 31 -5.34 -7.61 2.53
N THR A 32 -5.39 -8.71 1.78
CA THR A 32 -4.22 -9.46 1.32
C THR A 32 -3.37 -8.66 0.34
N ILE A 33 -4.01 -7.98 -0.63
CA ILE A 33 -3.33 -7.09 -1.59
C ILE A 33 -2.63 -5.93 -0.86
N ASN A 34 -3.34 -5.30 0.08
CA ASN A 34 -2.77 -4.19 0.85
C ASN A 34 -1.53 -4.63 1.65
N ASN A 35 -1.57 -5.81 2.26
CA ASN A 35 -0.44 -6.36 3.01
C ASN A 35 0.77 -6.66 2.11
N GLN A 36 0.55 -7.21 0.92
CA GLN A 36 1.63 -7.46 -0.05
C GLN A 36 2.27 -6.15 -0.55
N ILE A 37 1.47 -5.12 -0.78
CA ILE A 37 1.96 -3.78 -1.16
C ILE A 37 2.82 -3.22 -0.02
N VAL A 38 2.33 -3.22 1.21
CA VAL A 38 3.07 -2.73 2.39
C VAL A 38 4.37 -3.50 2.59
N GLN A 39 4.38 -4.82 2.40
CA GLN A 39 5.60 -5.63 2.48
C GLN A 39 6.61 -5.26 1.39
N LYS A 40 6.19 -5.15 0.12
CA LYS A 40 7.06 -4.79 -1.00
C LYS A 40 7.60 -3.35 -0.91
N LEU A 41 6.91 -2.46 -0.22
CA LEU A 41 7.34 -1.07 0.03
C LEU A 41 8.26 -0.92 1.24
N ASN A 42 8.20 -1.86 2.20
CA ASN A 42 9.06 -1.89 3.38
C ASN A 42 10.36 -2.68 3.16
N THR A 43 10.55 -3.34 2.03
CA THR A 43 11.81 -4.01 1.73
C THR A 43 12.91 -2.99 1.46
N PRO A 44 14.10 -3.17 2.07
CA PRO A 44 15.22 -2.27 1.88
C PRO A 44 15.53 -2.20 0.38
N THR A 45 15.40 -1.02 -0.20
CA THR A 45 15.66 -0.83 -1.62
C THR A 45 17.16 -0.65 -1.80
N LYS A 46 17.80 -1.63 -2.43
CA LYS A 46 19.19 -1.53 -2.87
C LYS A 46 19.24 -0.68 -4.13
N MET A 47 20.00 0.41 -4.11
CA MET A 47 20.19 1.28 -5.27
C MET A 47 21.67 1.54 -5.55
N TRP A 48 22.04 1.63 -6.82
CA TRP A 48 23.38 2.01 -7.22
C TRP A 48 23.48 3.54 -7.23
N VAL A 49 24.42 4.08 -6.47
CA VAL A 49 24.73 5.51 -6.47
C VAL A 49 25.90 5.73 -7.42
N ASN A 50 25.70 6.57 -8.42
CA ASN A 50 26.74 6.93 -9.38
C ASN A 50 27.89 7.68 -8.70
N GLY A 51 29.10 7.48 -9.22
CA GLY A 51 30.26 8.25 -8.78
C GLY A 51 30.07 9.74 -9.08
N HIS A 52 30.57 10.58 -8.18
CA HIS A 52 30.45 12.04 -8.30
C HIS A 52 31.66 12.74 -7.69
N TRP A 53 31.85 14.00 -8.09
CA TRP A 53 32.81 14.89 -7.47
C TRP A 53 32.19 15.50 -6.21
N GLU A 54 32.88 15.36 -5.09
CA GLU A 54 32.56 16.02 -3.83
C GLU A 54 33.61 17.10 -3.55
N THR A 55 33.15 18.29 -3.16
CA THR A 55 34.04 19.39 -2.75
C THR A 55 34.13 19.39 -1.23
N THR A 56 35.33 19.25 -0.71
CA THR A 56 35.61 19.32 0.73
C THR A 56 35.49 20.74 1.26
N THR A 57 35.42 20.91 2.58
CA THR A 57 35.38 22.23 3.25
C THR A 57 36.58 23.11 2.89
N ASP A 58 37.71 22.48 2.55
CA ASP A 58 38.96 23.16 2.18
C ASP A 58 39.03 23.48 0.67
N GLY A 59 37.94 23.26 -0.07
CA GLY A 59 37.83 23.57 -1.51
C GLY A 59 38.43 22.51 -2.45
N LYS A 60 39.06 21.45 -1.94
CA LYS A 60 39.59 20.36 -2.78
C LYS A 60 38.44 19.50 -3.33
N ARG A 61 38.53 19.14 -4.61
CA ARG A 61 37.61 18.21 -5.27
C ARG A 61 38.13 16.78 -5.18
N MET A 62 37.29 15.87 -4.71
CA MET A 62 37.59 14.45 -4.62
C MET A 62 36.54 13.63 -5.37
N TRP A 63 36.98 12.64 -6.15
CA TRP A 63 36.07 11.72 -6.82
C TRP A 63 35.64 10.62 -5.85
N LYS A 64 34.34 10.50 -5.62
CA LYS A 64 33.75 9.38 -4.90
C LYS A 64 33.34 8.31 -5.92
N LYS A 65 33.88 7.10 -5.75
CA LYS A 65 33.46 5.94 -6.57
C LYS A 65 31.99 5.62 -6.30
N GLY A 66 31.31 5.13 -7.33
CA GLY A 66 29.93 4.64 -7.17
C GLY A 66 29.89 3.45 -6.21
N HIS A 67 28.77 3.32 -5.49
CA HIS A 67 28.59 2.26 -4.50
C HIS A 67 27.12 1.83 -4.44
N TRP A 68 26.90 0.61 -3.95
CA TRP A 68 25.56 0.17 -3.57
C TRP A 68 25.17 0.83 -2.25
N SER A 69 24.04 1.54 -2.25
CA SER A 69 23.43 2.09 -1.04
C SER A 69 22.15 1.32 -0.73
N PHE A 70 21.90 1.10 0.55
CA PHE A 70 20.68 0.51 1.06
C PHE A 70 19.91 1.60 1.81
N GLU A 71 18.77 2.01 1.27
CA GLU A 71 17.92 2.96 1.97
C GLU A 71 16.99 2.20 2.92
N GLU A 72 17.35 2.12 4.20
CA GLU A 72 16.56 1.48 5.27
C GLU A 72 15.35 2.32 5.73
N LYS A 73 14.90 3.30 4.93
CA LYS A 73 13.73 4.08 5.32
C LYS A 73 12.47 3.26 5.03
N SER A 74 11.83 2.79 6.09
CA SER A 74 10.55 2.12 6.01
C SER A 74 9.50 3.03 5.35
N PHE A 75 8.48 2.43 4.74
CA PHE A 75 7.39 3.16 4.09
C PHE A 75 6.71 4.15 5.05
N GLN A 76 6.65 3.84 6.34
CA GLN A 76 6.12 4.74 7.37
C GLN A 76 6.92 6.05 7.41
N GLN A 77 8.25 5.99 7.35
CA GLN A 77 9.09 7.20 7.35
C GLN A 77 8.94 8.00 6.05
N LYS A 78 8.90 7.34 4.88
CA LYS A 78 8.72 8.01 3.58
C LYS A 78 7.33 8.66 3.46
N SER A 79 6.28 7.96 3.87
CA SER A 79 4.90 8.48 3.87
C SER A 79 4.74 9.64 4.86
N GLU A 80 5.39 9.58 6.02
CA GLU A 80 5.34 10.66 7.00
C GLU A 80 6.08 11.91 6.50
N ILE A 81 7.25 11.76 5.87
CA ILE A 81 7.97 12.87 5.21
C ILE A 81 7.09 13.50 4.12
N PHE A 82 6.44 12.69 3.29
CA PHE A 82 5.53 13.18 2.25
C PHE A 82 4.35 13.95 2.85
N ARG A 83 3.70 13.39 3.88
CA ARG A 83 2.58 14.03 4.59
C ARG A 83 2.99 15.39 5.18
N ARG A 84 4.17 15.47 5.81
CA ARG A 84 4.74 16.72 6.35
C ARG A 84 4.99 17.75 5.24
N LYS A 85 5.51 17.34 4.08
CA LYS A 85 5.70 18.25 2.92
C LYS A 85 4.37 18.81 2.40
N MET A 86 3.34 17.97 2.30
CA MET A 86 2.01 18.39 1.86
C MET A 86 1.39 19.41 2.83
N MET A 87 1.45 19.15 4.13
CA MET A 87 0.95 20.07 5.16
C MET A 87 1.69 21.41 5.18
N LYS A 88 3.00 21.42 4.88
CA LYS A 88 3.79 22.66 4.81
C LYS A 88 3.39 23.52 3.60
N ARG A 89 3.05 22.91 2.46
CA ARG A 89 2.58 23.61 1.25
C ARG A 89 1.19 24.23 1.42
N GLN A 90 0.34 23.65 2.26
CA GLN A 90 -1.01 24.17 2.52
C GLN A 90 -1.03 25.32 3.53
N LYS A 91 0.04 25.50 4.31
CA LYS A 91 0.18 26.58 5.30
C LYS A 91 0.93 27.81 4.77
N ALA A 92 1.50 27.72 3.57
CA ALA A 92 2.18 28.80 2.87
C ALA A 92 1.23 29.40 1.83
#